data_AF-A0A1M7N269-F1
#
_entry.id   AF-A0A1M7N269-F1
#
_cell.length_a   1.000
_cell.length_b   1.000
_cell.length_c   1.000
_cell.angle_alpha   90.00
_cell.angle_beta   90.00
_cell.angle_gamma   90.00
#
_symmetry.space_group_name_H-M   'P 1'
#
loop_
_entity.id
_entity.type
_entity.pdbx_description
1 polymer ?
#
loop_
_entity_poly.entity_id
_entity_poly.type
_entity_poly.pdbx_seq_one_letter_code
_entity_poly.pdbx_strand_id
1 'polypeptide(L)' 'MKSQLKNNWKLFLLASLTLGLAPFNPPHIWGKLQWILGGNAFSSDTGMQAKDWFDVLLHGTPWILLIISGVLNIPKKK' A
#
# COMPACT_ATOMS: atom_id res chain seq x y z
N MET A 1 -7.80 -17.81 7.08
CA MET A 1 -7.01 -16.72 6.48
C MET A 1 -7.08 -16.65 4.94
N LYS A 2 -6.59 -17.63 4.16
CA LYS A 2 -6.53 -17.53 2.67
C LYS A 2 -7.89 -17.29 1.98
N SER A 3 -8.94 -17.96 2.46
CA SER A 3 -10.33 -17.75 1.97
C SER A 3 -10.83 -16.32 2.22
N GLN A 4 -10.54 -15.76 3.41
CA GLN A 4 -10.91 -14.38 3.74
C GLN A 4 -10.20 -13.38 2.83
N LEU A 5 -8.90 -13.55 2.59
CA LEU A 5 -8.16 -12.69 1.67
C LEU A 5 -8.74 -12.76 0.25
N LYS A 6 -9.05 -13.97 -0.24
CA LYS A 6 -9.63 -14.15 -1.58
C LYS A 6 -11.02 -13.51 -1.71
N ASN A 7 -11.89 -13.71 -0.73
CA ASN A 7 -13.29 -13.28 -0.81
C ASN A 7 -13.48 -11.77 -0.54
N ASN A 8 -12.61 -11.15 0.26
CA ASN A 8 -12.71 -9.74 0.63
C ASN A 8 -11.96 -8.79 -0.33
N TRP A 9 -11.66 -9.21 -1.56
CA TRP A 9 -10.92 -8.39 -2.53
C TRP A 9 -11.57 -7.01 -2.78
N LYS A 10 -12.91 -6.93 -2.74
CA LYS A 10 -13.66 -5.67 -2.89
C LYS A 10 -13.40 -4.70 -1.75
N LEU A 11 -13.28 -5.20 -0.51
CA LEU A 11 -12.93 -4.38 0.65
C LEU A 11 -11.54 -3.78 0.47
N PHE A 12 -10.56 -4.59 0.04
CA PHE A 12 -9.20 -4.11 -0.21
C PHE A 12 -9.14 -3.14 -1.39
N LEU A 13 -9.97 -3.34 -2.42
CA LEU A 13 -10.10 -2.40 -3.52
C LEU A 13 -10.62 -1.05 -3.03
N LEU A 14 -11.75 -1.05 -2.29
CA LEU A 14 -12.32 0.18 -1.74
C LEU A 14 -11.34 0.88 -0.79
N ALA A 15 -10.69 0.14 0.12
CA ALA A 15 -9.69 0.68 1.02
C ALA A 15 -8.48 1.26 0.27
N SER A 16 -8.03 0.64 -0.83
CA SER A 16 -6.95 1.16 -1.66
C SER A 16 -7.34 2.46 -2.36
N LEU A 17 -8.53 2.48 -2.96
CA LEU A 17 -9.06 3.65 -3.66
C LEU A 17 -9.51 4.79 -2.75
N THR A 18 -9.57 4.58 -1.43
CA THR A 18 -9.93 5.60 -0.45
C THR A 18 -8.75 5.90 0.46
N LEU A 19 -8.54 5.11 1.51
CA LEU A 19 -7.45 5.27 2.45
C LEU A 19 -6.09 5.21 1.75
N GLY A 20 -5.88 4.26 0.83
CA GLY A 20 -4.59 4.09 0.15
C GLY A 20 -4.21 5.23 -0.79
N LEU A 21 -5.17 5.99 -1.31
CA LEU A 21 -4.95 7.17 -2.15
C LEU A 21 -5.05 8.49 -1.38
N ALA A 22 -5.46 8.49 -0.12
CA ALA A 22 -5.62 9.72 0.65
C ALA A 22 -4.27 10.39 0.96
N PRO A 23 -4.20 11.74 0.95
CA PRO A 23 -5.12 12.66 0.28
C PRO A 23 -5.00 12.53 -1.25
N PHE A 24 -6.08 12.69 -2.00
CA PHE A 24 -6.09 12.26 -3.42
C PHE A 24 -5.17 13.02 -4.38
N ASN A 25 -4.64 14.18 -4.00
CA ASN A 25 -3.77 14.99 -4.86
C ASN A 25 -2.77 15.85 -4.06
N PRO A 26 -1.49 15.45 -3.94
CA PRO A 26 -0.93 14.13 -4.25
C PRO A 26 -1.18 13.10 -3.11
N PRO A 27 -1.38 11.81 -3.42
CA PRO A 27 -1.42 10.74 -2.41
C PRO A 27 -0.19 10.73 -1.52
N HIS A 28 -0.40 10.53 -0.20
CA HIS A 28 0.72 10.41 0.74
C HIS A 28 1.68 9.30 0.29
N ILE A 29 1.15 8.15 -0.12
CA ILE A 29 1.96 7.01 -0.55
C ILE A 29 2.89 7.36 -1.73
N TRP A 30 2.50 8.28 -2.61
CA TRP A 30 3.29 8.64 -3.79
C TRP A 30 4.64 9.27 -3.40
N GLY A 31 4.60 10.32 -2.59
CA GLY A 31 5.81 11.00 -2.13
C GLY A 31 6.69 10.09 -1.28
N LYS A 32 6.10 9.23 -0.44
CA LYS A 32 6.87 8.29 0.37
C LYS A 32 7.59 7.24 -0.49
N LEU A 33 6.94 6.72 -1.53
CA LEU A 33 7.58 5.78 -2.45
C LEU A 33 8.76 6.43 -3.19
N GLN A 34 8.62 7.67 -3.64
CA GLN A 34 9.73 8.41 -4.25
C GLN A 34 10.89 8.60 -3.27
N TRP A 35 10.58 8.90 -2.01
CA TRP A 35 11.57 9.10 -0.97
C TRP A 35 12.32 7.80 -0.62
N ILE A 36 11.62 6.65 -0.59
CA ILE A 36 12.23 5.32 -0.42
C ILE A 36 13.10 4.96 -1.62
N LEU A 37 12.57 5.08 -2.85
CA LEU A 37 13.29 4.74 -4.08
C LEU A 37 14.49 5.65 -4.34
N GLY A 38 14.43 6.90 -3.89
CA GLY A 38 15.54 7.85 -3.96
C GLY A 38 16.62 7.64 -2.91
N GLY A 39 16.49 6.65 -2.01
CA GLY A 39 17.50 6.31 -0.98
C GLY A 39 17.53 7.25 0.23
N ASN A 40 16.94 8.44 0.13
CA ASN A 40 16.91 9.44 1.20
C ASN A 40 16.13 9.00 2.44
N ALA A 41 15.23 8.01 2.34
CA ALA A 41 14.41 7.56 3.48
C ALA A 41 15.24 7.08 4.69
N PHE A 42 16.48 6.63 4.47
CA PHE A 42 17.39 6.10 5.50
C PHE A 42 18.55 7.04 5.83
N SER A 43 18.55 8.25 5.26
CA SER A 43 19.56 9.26 5.56
C SER A 43 19.52 9.66 7.04
N SER A 44 20.68 9.88 7.66
CA SER A 44 20.77 10.38 9.04
C SER A 44 20.21 11.81 9.19
N ASP A 45 20.34 12.61 8.14
CA ASP A 45 20.04 14.05 8.19
C ASP A 45 18.68 14.38 7.55
N THR A 46 18.26 13.56 6.58
CA THR A 46 17.05 13.78 5.76
C THR A 46 16.16 12.53 5.67
N GLY A 47 16.32 11.61 6.62
CA GLY A 47 15.55 10.37 6.70
C GLY A 47 14.08 10.58 7.03
N MET A 48 13.30 9.53 6.79
CA MET A 48 11.89 9.50 7.18
C MET A 48 11.75 9.46 8.70
N GLN A 49 10.83 10.26 9.23
CA GLN A 49 10.42 10.20 10.62
C GLN A 49 9.43 9.05 10.84
N ALA A 50 9.16 8.72 12.10
CA ALA A 50 8.22 7.63 12.44
C ALA A 50 6.83 7.82 11.81
N LYS A 51 6.33 9.06 11.72
CA LYS A 51 5.06 9.39 11.06
C LYS A 51 5.09 9.10 9.56
N ASP A 52 6.23 9.30 8.90
CA ASP A 52 6.38 9.08 7.47
C ASP A 52 6.36 7.57 7.16
N TRP A 53 6.98 6.77 8.04
CA TRP A 53 6.88 5.31 7.99
C TRP A 53 5.46 4.83 8.29
N PHE A 54 4.78 5.47 9.23
CA PHE A 54 3.37 5.19 9.50
C PHE A 54 2.49 5.49 8.28
N ASP A 55 2.72 6.59 7.56
CA ASP A 55 2.03 6.89 6.30
C ASP A 55 2.27 5.77 5.26
N VAL A 56 3.51 5.31 5.10
CA VAL A 56 3.83 4.18 4.19
C VAL A 56 3.02 2.95 4.55
N LEU A 57 2.98 2.60 5.85
CA LEU A 57 2.27 1.43 6.32
C LEU A 57 0.76 1.61 6.16
N LEU A 58 0.18 2.72 6.61
CA LEU A 58 -1.25 2.97 6.60
C LEU A 58 -1.81 3.05 5.18
N HIS A 59 -1.17 3.82 4.32
CA HIS A 59 -1.63 4.01 2.94
C HIS A 59 -1.19 2.86 2.02
N GLY A 60 -0.08 2.17 2.31
CA GLY A 60 0.42 1.04 1.52
C GLY A 60 -0.27 -0.30 1.82
N THR A 61 -0.69 -0.54 3.06
CA THR A 61 -1.30 -1.83 3.48
C THR A 61 -2.52 -2.23 2.62
N PRO A 62 -3.48 -1.34 2.31
CA PRO A 62 -4.61 -1.70 1.45
C PRO A 62 -4.19 -2.23 0.08
N TRP A 63 -3.15 -1.64 -0.53
CA TRP A 63 -2.62 -2.06 -1.83
C TRP A 63 -1.97 -3.44 -1.78
N ILE A 64 -1.18 -3.71 -0.74
CA ILE A 64 -0.56 -5.03 -0.53
C ILE A 64 -1.64 -6.11 -0.40
N LEU A 65 -2.67 -5.85 0.41
CA LEU A 65 -3.78 -6.78 0.59
C LEU A 65 -4.57 -6.98 -0.72
N LEU A 66 -4.77 -5.93 -1.50
CA LEU A 66 -5.41 -6.00 -2.81
C LEU A 66 -4.60 -6.86 -3.79
N ILE A 67 -3.28 -6.68 -3.85
CA ILE A 67 -2.39 -7.48 -4.72
C ILE A 67 -2.44 -8.96 -4.32
N ILE A 68 -2.27 -9.26 -3.02
CA ILE A 68 -2.34 -10.64 -2.52
C ILE A 68 -3.69 -11.26 -2.88
N SER A 69 -4.78 -10.54 -2.64
CA SER A 69 -6.12 -11.00 -2.95
C SER A 69 -6.34 -11.22 -4.45
N GLY A 70 -5.82 -10.32 -5.29
CA GLY A 70 -5.83 -10.44 -6.75
C GLY A 70 -5.13 -11.70 -7.23
N VAL A 71 -3.90 -11.95 -6.76
CA VAL A 71 -3.14 -13.17 -7.07
C VAL A 71 -3.89 -14.44 -6.66
N LEU A 72 -4.55 -14.43 -5.50
CA LEU A 72 -5.38 -15.56 -5.03
C LEU A 72 -6.65 -15.79 -5.86
N ASN A 73 -7.13 -14.77 -6.58
CA ASN A 73 -8.29 -14.83 -7.44
C ASN A 73 -7.95 -15.16 -8.91
N ILE A 74 -6.67 -15.17 -9.30
CA ILE A 74 -6.28 -15.61 -10.64
C ILE A 74 -6.71 -17.07 -10.84
N PRO A 75 -7.58 -17.36 -11.84
CA PRO A 75 -7.97 -18.72 -12.13
C PRO A 75 -6.75 -19.50 -12.60
N LYS A 76 -6.49 -20.65 -11.97
CA LYS A 76 -5.45 -21.56 -12.46
C LYS A 76 -5.93 -22.15 -13.78
N LYS A 77 -5.19 -21.92 -14.87
CA LYS A 77 -5.33 -22.75 -16.07
C LYS A 77 -4.97 -24.19 -15.65
N LYS A 78 -5.85 -25.13 -15.95
CA LYS A 78 -5.57 -26.56 -15.84
C LYS A 78 -4.58 -26.97 -16.92
#